data_AF-A0A433JEZ2-F1
#
_entry.id   AF-A0A433JEZ2-F1
#
_cell.length_a   1.000
_cell.length_b   1.000
_cell.length_c   1.000
_cell.angle_alpha   90.00
_cell.angle_beta   90.00
_cell.angle_gamma   90.00
#
_symmetry.space_group_name_H-M   'P 1'
#
loop_
_entity.id
_entity.type
_entity.pdbx_description
1 polymer ?
#
loop_
_entity_poly.entity_id
_entity_poly.type
_entity_poly.pdbx_seq_one_letter_code
_entity_poly.pdbx_strand_id
1 'polypeptide(L)'
;MRLIVASIVAIAFVSTAAFAETRALRDSSGASTGSMQSDGRGGFDLKNSSGATTGYMKSDGRGGYDLKNSAGGTTGYLKNDGRGGFTKLDSSGATIGTVGAPQ
;
A
#
# COMPACT_ATOMS: atom_id res chain seq x y z
N MET A 1 -13.51 -18.37 -6.44
CA MET A 1 -13.06 -17.76 -5.16
C MET A 1 -13.06 -16.25 -5.35
N ARG A 2 -13.88 -15.51 -4.62
CA ARG A 2 -14.00 -14.05 -4.76
C ARG A 2 -12.77 -13.42 -4.12
N LEU A 3 -11.81 -12.95 -4.92
CA LEU A 3 -10.73 -12.09 -4.46
C LEU A 3 -11.39 -10.84 -3.89
N ILE A 4 -11.35 -10.68 -2.57
CA ILE A 4 -11.83 -9.49 -1.87
C ILE A 4 -10.85 -8.39 -2.26
N VAL A 5 -11.15 -7.71 -3.38
CA VAL A 5 -10.60 -6.42 -3.74
C VAL A 5 -11.16 -5.46 -2.69
N ALA A 6 -10.50 -5.40 -1.53
CA ALA A 6 -10.78 -4.40 -0.52
C ALA A 6 -10.48 -3.05 -1.17
N SER A 7 -11.55 -2.27 -1.39
CA SER A 7 -11.55 -0.93 -1.94
C SER A 7 -10.48 -0.08 -1.25
N ILE A 8 -9.37 0.17 -1.94
CA ILE A 8 -8.29 1.02 -1.45
C ILE A 8 -8.76 2.46 -1.60
N VAL A 9 -9.34 3.03 -0.54
CA VAL A 9 -9.69 4.44 -0.46
C VAL A 9 -8.43 5.26 -0.17
N ALA A 10 -8.33 6.41 -0.83
CA ALA A 10 -7.16 7.27 -0.97
C ALA A 10 -6.37 7.54 0.33
N ILE A 11 -5.05 7.33 0.27
CA ILE A 11 -4.11 7.68 1.34
C ILE A 11 -3.42 8.98 0.95
N ALA A 12 -3.67 10.05 1.69
CA ALA A 12 -2.87 11.27 1.63
C ALA A 12 -1.53 11.02 2.37
N PHE A 13 -0.44 11.00 1.62
CA PHE A 13 0.91 10.78 2.14
C PHE A 13 1.58 12.13 2.43
N VAL A 14 1.41 12.65 3.66
CA VAL A 14 2.20 13.79 4.15
C VAL A 14 3.50 13.25 4.72
N SER A 15 4.60 13.55 4.05
CA SER A 15 5.97 13.14 4.40
C SER A 15 6.52 13.96 5.56
N THR A 16 6.64 13.34 6.74
CA THR A 16 7.55 13.78 7.81
C THR A 16 8.22 12.56 8.46
N ALA A 17 9.38 12.83 9.06
CA ALA A 17 10.50 11.96 9.40
C ALA A 17 10.20 10.60 10.06
N ALA A 18 11.19 9.71 9.92
CA ALA A 18 11.28 8.36 10.47
C ALA A 18 10.97 8.27 11.98
N PHE A 19 9.71 8.07 12.29
CA PHE A 19 9.24 7.35 13.47
C PHE A 19 8.39 6.18 12.97
N ALA A 20 8.33 5.08 13.71
CA ALA A 20 7.53 3.91 13.34
C ALA A 20 6.02 4.26 13.40
N GLU A 21 5.53 5.02 12.42
CA GLU A 21 4.15 5.47 12.36
C GLU A 21 3.31 4.32 11.80
N THR A 22 2.70 3.55 12.70
CA THR A 22 1.56 2.72 12.32
C THR A 22 0.44 3.64 11.87
N ARG A 23 0.01 3.50 10.61
CA ARG A 23 -1.10 4.22 10.02
C ARG A 23 -2.29 3.29 9.91
N ALA A 24 -3.41 3.66 10.53
CA ALA A 24 -4.64 2.89 10.44
C ALA A 24 -5.19 2.96 9.01
N LEU A 25 -5.49 1.80 8.43
CA LEU A 25 -6.28 1.67 7.22
C LEU A 25 -7.74 1.70 7.62
N ARG A 26 -8.53 2.58 7.02
CA ARG A 26 -9.94 2.76 7.35
C ARG A 26 -10.81 2.56 6.11
N ASP A 27 -12.02 2.03 6.33
CA ASP A 27 -13.04 2.01 5.29
C ASP A 27 -13.77 3.37 5.17
N SER A 28 -14.77 3.44 4.28
CA SER A 28 -15.57 4.65 4.05
C SER A 28 -16.43 5.07 5.26
N SER A 29 -16.68 4.17 6.21
CA SER A 29 -17.37 4.49 7.47
C SER A 29 -16.41 4.97 8.57
N GLY A 30 -15.10 4.95 8.29
CA GLY A 30 -14.05 5.32 9.24
C GLY A 30 -13.62 4.17 10.15
N ALA A 31 -14.19 2.97 10.00
CA ALA A 31 -13.81 1.80 10.78
C ALA A 31 -12.42 1.31 10.35
N SER A 32 -11.59 0.92 11.33
CA SER A 32 -10.25 0.41 11.08
C SER A 32 -10.30 -0.99 10.47
N THR A 33 -9.88 -1.12 9.21
CA THR A 33 -9.79 -2.41 8.49
C THR A 33 -8.42 -3.07 8.65
N GLY A 34 -7.43 -2.30 9.10
CA GLY A 34 -6.08 -2.78 9.31
C GLY A 34 -5.11 -1.66 9.65
N SER A 35 -3.82 -1.95 9.54
CA SER A 35 -2.78 -0.94 9.70
C SER A 35 -1.63 -1.18 8.72
N MET A 36 -0.96 -0.11 8.38
CA MET A 36 0.30 -0.10 7.66
C MET A 36 1.39 0.34 8.64
N GLN A 37 2.41 -0.49 8.81
CA GLN A 37 3.52 -0.23 9.74
C GLN A 37 4.81 -0.11 8.94
N SER A 38 5.63 0.90 9.21
CA SER A 38 6.95 1.02 8.56
C SER A 38 7.85 -0.17 8.92
N ASP A 39 8.54 -0.72 7.92
CA ASP A 39 9.47 -1.85 8.09
C ASP A 39 10.92 -1.42 8.41
N GLY A 40 11.15 -0.11 8.57
CA GLY A 40 12.47 0.49 8.83
C GLY A 40 13.43 0.54 7.63
N ARG A 41 13.02 0.05 6.45
CA ARG A 41 13.82 0.00 5.22
C ARG A 41 13.16 0.73 4.05
N GLY A 42 12.27 1.67 4.37
CA GLY A 42 11.50 2.43 3.38
C GLY A 42 10.28 1.68 2.82
N GLY A 43 9.98 0.48 3.31
CA GLY A 43 8.76 -0.25 3.00
C GLY A 43 7.77 -0.28 4.17
N PHE A 44 6.70 -1.06 4.00
CA PHE A 44 5.63 -1.21 4.97
C PHE A 44 5.12 -2.65 5.09
N ASP A 45 4.84 -3.07 6.32
CA ASP A 45 4.08 -4.26 6.66
C ASP A 45 2.59 -3.91 6.71
N LEU A 46 1.76 -4.71 6.04
CA LEU A 46 0.31 -4.57 6.04
C LEU A 46 -0.28 -5.57 7.03
N LYS A 47 -1.06 -5.07 7.99
CA LYS A 47 -1.71 -5.87 9.03
C LYS A 47 -3.22 -5.73 8.94
N ASN A 48 -3.95 -6.80 9.22
CA ASN A 48 -5.40 -6.73 9.41
C ASN A 48 -5.76 -6.15 10.79
N SER A 49 -7.06 -5.97 11.04
CA SER A 49 -7.58 -5.48 12.33
C SER A 49 -7.23 -6.37 13.53
N SER A 50 -6.96 -7.66 13.31
CA SER A 50 -6.49 -8.60 14.34
C SER A 50 -4.96 -8.56 14.55
N GLY A 51 -4.23 -7.72 13.82
CA GLY A 51 -2.77 -7.58 13.92
C GLY A 51 -1.95 -8.58 13.11
N ALA A 52 -2.59 -9.50 12.37
CA ALA A 52 -1.88 -10.46 11.53
C ALA A 52 -1.42 -9.81 10.22
N THR A 53 -0.18 -10.11 9.81
CA THR A 53 0.39 -9.61 8.56
C THR A 53 -0.30 -10.26 7.36
N THR A 54 -0.89 -9.44 6.50
CA THR A 54 -1.58 -9.86 5.27
C THR A 54 -0.75 -9.65 4.01
N GLY A 55 0.25 -8.77 4.08
CA GLY A 55 1.15 -8.50 2.95
C GLY A 55 2.20 -7.45 3.27
N TYR A 56 2.89 -7.02 2.22
CA TYR A 56 4.00 -6.06 2.30
C TYR A 56 3.98 -5.10 1.12
N MET A 57 4.41 -3.86 1.35
CA MET A 57 4.83 -2.91 0.33
C MET A 57 6.33 -2.71 0.43
N LYS A 58 7.09 -3.36 -0.43
CA LYS A 58 8.56 -3.28 -0.40
C LYS A 58 9.00 -2.14 -1.30
N SER A 59 9.83 -1.23 -0.80
CA SER A 59 10.39 -0.18 -1.65
C SER A 59 11.16 -0.80 -2.82
N ASP A 60 10.91 -0.30 -4.04
CA ASP A 60 11.62 -0.74 -5.24
C ASP A 60 12.93 0.04 -5.49
N GLY A 61 13.28 0.95 -4.57
CA GLY A 61 14.47 1.81 -4.66
C GLY A 61 14.35 3.00 -5.62
N ARG A 62 13.24 3.15 -6.34
CA ARG A 62 12.98 4.25 -7.30
C ARG A 62 11.79 5.11 -6.90
N GLY A 63 11.42 5.06 -5.61
CA GLY A 63 10.25 5.76 -5.08
C GLY A 63 8.92 5.06 -5.32
N GLY A 64 8.93 3.83 -5.88
CA GLY A 64 7.76 2.95 -5.97
C GLY A 64 7.80 1.81 -4.94
N TYR A 65 6.81 0.92 -5.04
CA TYR A 65 6.66 -0.24 -4.17
C TYR A 65 6.26 -1.51 -4.93
N ASP A 66 6.91 -2.63 -4.59
CA ASP A 66 6.45 -3.98 -4.92
C ASP A 66 5.41 -4.43 -3.90
N LEU A 67 4.25 -4.87 -4.36
CA LEU A 67 3.19 -5.40 -3.51
C LEU A 67 3.34 -6.91 -3.39
N LYS A 68 3.42 -7.40 -2.15
CA LYS A 68 3.60 -8.82 -1.83
C LYS A 68 2.49 -9.31 -0.92
N ASN A 69 2.07 -10.56 -1.08
CA ASN A 69 1.25 -11.24 -0.09
C ASN A 69 2.10 -11.72 1.11
N SER A 70 1.45 -12.19 2.17
CA SER A 70 2.12 -12.71 3.38
C SER A 70 3.06 -13.90 3.11
N ALA A 71 2.83 -14.65 2.03
CA ALA A 71 3.68 -15.76 1.59
C ALA A 71 4.86 -15.33 0.68
N GLY A 72 5.03 -14.02 0.42
CA GLY A 72 6.13 -13.48 -0.38
C GLY A 72 5.88 -13.44 -1.90
N GLY A 73 4.70 -13.87 -2.36
CA GLY A 73 4.30 -13.78 -3.77
C GLY A 73 3.96 -12.35 -4.20
N THR A 74 4.37 -11.94 -5.40
CA THR A 74 4.02 -10.62 -5.96
C THR A 74 2.55 -10.57 -6.36
N THR A 75 1.85 -9.55 -5.87
CA THR A 75 0.44 -9.28 -6.20
C THR A 75 0.27 -8.07 -7.09
N GLY A 76 1.29 -7.21 -7.20
CA GLY A 76 1.27 -6.04 -8.08
C GLY A 76 2.36 -5.04 -7.74
N TYR A 77 2.21 -3.82 -8.27
CA TYR A 77 3.19 -2.75 -8.15
C TYR A 77 2.51 -1.39 -7.97
N LEU A 78 3.16 -0.49 -7.22
CA LEU A 78 2.87 0.94 -7.21
C LEU A 78 4.09 1.66 -7.76
N LYS A 79 4.01 2.16 -8.99
CA LYS A 79 5.10 2.93 -9.61
C LYS A 79 4.86 4.41 -9.44
N ASN A 80 5.87 5.15 -8.99
CA ASN A 80 5.79 6.61 -8.95
C ASN A 80 5.47 7.16 -10.36
N ASP A 81 4.49 8.06 -10.45
CA ASP A 81 4.04 8.62 -11.73
C ASP A 81 4.73 9.95 -12.10
N GLY A 82 5.66 10.42 -11.27
CA GLY A 82 6.37 11.68 -11.43
C GLY A 82 5.55 12.93 -11.08
N ARG A 83 4.30 12.79 -10.60
CA ARG A 83 3.37 13.90 -10.30
C ARG A 83 2.91 13.92 -8.85
N GLY A 84 3.59 13.19 -7.97
CA GLY A 84 3.21 13.03 -6.56
C GLY A 84 2.18 11.93 -6.31
N GLY A 85 1.85 11.13 -7.34
CA GLY A 85 0.99 9.96 -7.24
C GLY A 85 1.71 8.66 -7.61
N PHE A 86 0.91 7.62 -7.76
CA PHE A 86 1.34 6.28 -8.13
C PHE A 86 0.44 5.69 -9.21
N THR A 87 1.03 5.04 -10.21
CA THR A 87 0.32 4.11 -11.08
C THR A 87 0.28 2.74 -10.41
N LYS A 88 -0.92 2.16 -10.30
CA LYS A 88 -1.12 0.82 -9.78
C LYS A 88 -1.13 -0.18 -10.92
N LEU A 89 -0.30 -1.20 -10.80
CA LEU A 89 -0.20 -2.30 -11.75
C LEU A 89 -0.50 -3.63 -11.08
N ASP A 90 -1.06 -4.57 -11.82
CA ASP A 90 -1.18 -5.95 -11.38
C ASP A 90 0.18 -6.69 -11.44
N SER A 91 0.19 -7.96 -11.05
CA SER A 91 1.42 -8.77 -11.05
C SER A 91 1.99 -9.04 -12.45
N SER A 92 1.18 -8.88 -13.51
CA SER A 92 1.61 -8.97 -14.92
C SER A 92 2.20 -7.66 -15.44
N GLY A 93 2.05 -6.57 -14.69
CA GLY A 93 2.49 -5.23 -15.08
C GLY A 93 1.45 -4.45 -15.88
N ALA A 94 0.21 -4.93 -15.98
CA ALA A 94 -0.87 -4.16 -16.59
C ALA A 94 -1.39 -3.09 -15.62
N THR A 95 -1.65 -1.88 -16.11
CA THR A 95 -2.21 -0.79 -15.31
C THR A 95 -3.64 -1.11 -14.90
N ILE A 96 -3.92 -1.06 -13.60
CA ILE A 96 -5.24 -1.31 -13.01
C ILE A 96 -5.82 -0.09 -12.27
N GLY A 97 -5.07 1.01 -12.21
CA GLY A 97 -5.55 2.27 -11.64
C GLY A 97 -4.42 3.22 -11.26
N THR A 98 -4.76 4.31 -10.58
CA THR A 98 -3.84 5.31 -10.04
C THR A 98 -4.21 5.65 -8.61
N VAL A 99 -3.24 6.09 -7.80
CA VAL A 99 -3.41 6.45 -6.39
C VAL A 99 -2.61 7.73 -6.11
N GLY A 100 -3.30 8.82 -5.75
CA GLY A 100 -2.74 10.19 -5.60
C GLY A 100 -2.50 10.89 -6.95
N ALA A 101 -2.48 12.22 -7.08
CA ALA A 101 -3.41 13.21 -6.51
C ALA A 101 -4.46 13.59 -7.60
N PRO A 102 -5.76 13.68 -7.29
CA PRO A 102 -6.64 14.60 -8.01
C PRO A 102 -6.26 16.04 -7.62
N GLN A 103 -6.31 16.96 -8.60
CA GLN A 103 -6.16 18.40 -8.37
C GLN A 103 -7.21 18.93 -7.39
#